data_AF-A0AAD7ASK0-F1
#
_entry.id   AF-A0AAD7ASK0-F1
#
_cell.length_a   1.000
_cell.length_b   1.000
_cell.length_c   1.000
_cell.angle_alpha   90.00
_cell.angle_beta   90.00
_cell.angle_gamma   90.00
#
_symmetry.space_group_name_H-M   'P 1'
#
loop_
_entity.id
_entity.type
_entity.pdbx_description
1 polymer ?
#
loop_
_entity_poly.entity_id
_entity_poly.type
_entity_poly.pdbx_seq_one_letter_code
_entity_poly.pdbx_strand_id
1 'polypeptide(L)'
;MALNLNYAANTYLAVTLPASSSYLQAPASLGLLHPGVAHVGQVGAMADVQLVSVPKDEWEVSEAKRAEILAAFKAVGRVDVQEPKQRAKRGGDEL
;
A
#
# COMPACT_ATOMS: atom_id res chain seq x y z
N MET A 1 16.93 1.36 -7.18
CA MET A 1 16.01 1.50 -8.33
C MET A 1 14.74 2.17 -7.81
N ALA A 2 14.32 3.29 -8.37
CA ALA A 2 13.08 3.95 -7.96
C ALA A 2 11.88 3.14 -8.47
N LEU A 3 10.94 2.82 -7.60
CA LEU A 3 9.67 2.20 -7.99
C LEU A 3 8.87 3.25 -8.77
N ASN A 4 8.63 3.02 -10.05
CA ASN A 4 7.80 3.91 -10.88
C ASN A 4 6.32 3.63 -10.58
N LEU A 5 5.80 4.26 -9.54
CA LEU A 5 4.45 4.04 -9.02
C LEU A 5 3.43 4.82 -9.88
N ASN A 6 2.51 4.11 -10.51
CA ASN A 6 1.41 4.68 -11.29
C ASN A 6 0.15 4.86 -10.43
N TYR A 7 0.09 5.99 -9.72
CA TYR A 7 -1.05 6.38 -8.87
C TYR A 7 -2.33 6.71 -9.65
N ALA A 8 -2.24 6.88 -10.98
CA ALA A 8 -3.41 7.13 -11.83
C ALA A 8 -4.20 5.85 -12.09
N ALA A 9 -3.53 4.70 -12.18
CA ALA A 9 -4.16 3.40 -12.41
C ALA A 9 -4.29 2.55 -11.14
N ASN A 10 -3.43 2.76 -10.15
CA ASN A 10 -3.37 1.93 -8.95
C ASN A 10 -3.37 2.76 -7.67
N THR A 11 -4.09 2.27 -6.67
CA THR A 11 -3.98 2.69 -5.28
C THR A 11 -2.89 1.88 -4.60
N TYR A 12 -2.04 2.53 -3.82
CA TYR A 12 -0.98 1.85 -3.08
C TYR A 12 -1.33 1.76 -1.60
N LEU A 13 -1.03 0.62 -0.99
CA LEU A 13 -1.23 0.37 0.43
C LEU A 13 0.10 -0.01 1.05
N ALA A 14 0.48 0.71 2.11
CA ALA A 14 1.62 0.36 2.93
C ALA A 14 1.13 -0.56 4.06
N VAL A 15 1.66 -1.78 4.09
CA VAL A 15 1.36 -2.79 5.10
C VAL A 15 2.57 -2.93 6.01
N THR A 16 2.46 -2.42 7.22
CA THR A 16 3.42 -2.60 8.31
C THR A 16 3.18 -3.95 8.94
N LEU A 17 4.13 -4.85 8.79
CA LEU A 17 4.08 -6.18 9.37
C LEU A 17 4.51 -6.11 10.84
N PRO A 18 4.09 -7.03 11.71
CA PRO A 18 4.70 -7.17 13.02
C PRO A 18 5.97 -8.04 12.92
N ALA A 19 6.94 -7.82 13.82
CA ALA A 19 8.19 -8.59 13.87
C ALA A 19 8.01 -10.12 13.97
N SER A 20 6.87 -10.58 14.50
CA SER A 20 6.50 -12.00 14.60
C SER A 20 5.86 -12.57 13.33
N SER A 21 5.70 -11.77 12.27
CA SER A 21 4.98 -12.15 11.06
C SER A 21 5.87 -12.96 10.12
N SER A 22 5.37 -14.11 9.65
CA SER A 22 6.05 -14.94 8.64
C SER A 22 6.22 -14.23 7.30
N TYR A 23 5.41 -13.20 7.03
CA TYR A 23 5.50 -12.36 5.83
C TYR A 23 6.76 -11.48 5.77
N LEU A 24 7.49 -11.31 6.87
CA LEU A 24 8.79 -10.62 6.85
C LEU A 24 9.87 -11.43 6.12
N GLN A 25 9.79 -12.75 6.20
CA GLN A 25 10.70 -13.65 5.50
C GLN A 25 10.28 -13.85 4.04
N ALA A 26 8.98 -13.77 3.74
CA ALA A 26 8.40 -13.97 2.41
C ALA A 26 7.37 -12.88 2.08
N PRO A 27 7.82 -11.64 1.77
CA PRO A 27 6.92 -10.52 1.51
C PRO A 27 6.10 -10.68 0.22
N ALA A 28 6.60 -11.46 -0.74
CA ALA A 28 5.87 -11.77 -1.98
C ALA A 28 4.54 -12.51 -1.72
N SER A 29 4.44 -13.25 -0.61
CA SER A 29 3.21 -13.94 -0.21
C SER A 29 2.05 -12.98 0.11
N LEU A 30 2.34 -11.69 0.33
CA LEU A 30 1.28 -10.68 0.51
C LEU A 30 0.41 -10.50 -0.74
N GLY A 31 0.97 -10.71 -1.93
CA GLY A 31 0.20 -10.68 -3.18
C GLY A 31 -0.76 -11.88 -3.33
N LEU A 32 -0.61 -12.92 -2.51
CA LEU A 32 -1.49 -14.09 -2.50
C LEU A 32 -2.69 -13.93 -1.56
N LEU A 33 -2.71 -12.90 -0.71
CA LEU A 33 -3.82 -12.64 0.23
C LEU A 33 -5.10 -12.24 -0.50
N HIS A 34 -4.98 -11.57 -1.64
CA HIS A 34 -6.13 -11.10 -2.39
C HIS A 34 -5.82 -11.07 -3.89
N PRO A 35 -6.67 -11.65 -4.75
CA PRO A 35 -6.41 -11.76 -6.19
C PRO A 35 -6.30 -10.39 -6.90
N GLY A 36 -6.95 -9.37 -6.35
CA GLY A 36 -6.88 -7.99 -6.85
C GLY A 36 -5.70 -7.16 -6.33
N VAL A 37 -4.74 -7.76 -5.63
CA VAL A 37 -3.61 -7.03 -5.03
C VAL A 37 -2.28 -7.63 -5.46
N ALA A 38 -1.37 -6.77 -5.92
CA ALA A 38 -0.03 -7.17 -6.32
C ALA A 38 1.03 -6.58 -5.38
N HIS A 39 1.96 -7.42 -4.92
CA HIS A 39 3.12 -6.96 -4.14
C HIS A 39 4.07 -6.15 -5.04
N VAL A 40 4.43 -4.95 -4.58
CA VAL A 40 5.28 -4.03 -5.33
C VAL A 40 6.71 -4.09 -4.80
N GLY A 41 6.86 -4.12 -3.47
CA GLY A 41 8.17 -4.12 -2.82
C GLY A 41 8.10 -3.56 -1.41
N GLN A 42 9.22 -3.06 -0.89
CA GLN A 42 9.30 -2.42 0.42
C GLN A 42 9.23 -0.89 0.33
N VAL A 43 8.77 -0.23 1.39
CA VAL A 43 8.70 1.23 1.45
C VAL A 43 10.06 1.80 1.89
N GLY A 44 10.80 2.37 0.93
CA GLY A 44 12.09 3.00 1.22
C GLY A 44 13.12 2.00 1.75
N ALA A 45 13.64 2.25 2.96
CA ALA A 45 14.59 1.38 3.66
C ALA A 45 13.94 0.53 4.77
N MET A 46 12.60 0.57 4.89
CA MET A 46 11.88 -0.17 5.92
C MET A 46 11.50 -1.56 5.40
N ALA A 47 12.28 -2.58 5.79
CA ALA A 47 11.99 -3.98 5.42
C ALA A 47 10.69 -4.52 6.04
N ASP A 48 10.26 -3.91 7.15
CA ASP A 48 9.03 -4.21 7.86
C ASP A 48 7.76 -3.74 7.13
N VAL A 49 7.91 -2.70 6.29
CA VAL A 49 6.78 -2.06 5.62
C VAL A 49 6.79 -2.47 4.16
N GLN A 50 5.81 -3.26 3.78
CA GLN A 50 5.63 -3.75 2.42
C GLN A 50 4.58 -2.91 1.69
N LEU A 51 4.89 -2.52 0.46
CA LEU A 51 4.00 -1.80 -0.43
C LEU A 51 3.29 -2.80 -1.34
N VAL A 52 1.98 -2.71 -1.36
CA VAL A 52 1.13 -3.44 -2.30
C VAL A 52 0.35 -2.46 -3.17
N SER A 53 0.00 -2.90 -4.37
CA SER A 53 -0.77 -2.13 -5.35
C SER A 53 -2.12 -2.79 -5.59
N VAL A 54 -3.14 -1.96 -5.68
CA VAL A 54 -4.52 -2.35 -5.94
C VAL A 54 -5.01 -1.54 -7.15
N PRO A 55 -5.58 -2.14 -8.18
CA PRO A 55 -6.18 -1.39 -9.29
C PRO A 55 -7.24 -0.42 -8.76
N LYS A 56 -7.24 0.82 -9.26
CA LYS A 56 -8.25 1.82 -8.90
C LYS A 56 -9.65 1.36 -9.26
N ASP A 57 -9.81 0.62 -10.36
CA ASP A 57 -11.06 -0.02 -10.73
C ASP A 57 -11.62 -0.86 -9.58
N GLU A 58 -10.82 -1.80 -9.05
CA GLU A 58 -11.23 -2.63 -7.90
C GLU A 58 -11.40 -1.84 -6.59
N TRP A 59 -10.57 -0.82 -6.37
CA TRP A 59 -10.59 -0.01 -5.15
C TRP A 59 -11.77 0.96 -5.07
N GLU A 60 -12.17 1.55 -6.20
CA GLU A 60 -13.24 2.57 -6.30
C GLU A 60 -14.59 1.94 -6.66
N VAL A 61 -14.64 0.66 -7.08
CA VAL A 61 -15.89 -0.05 -7.42
C VAL A 61 -16.89 -0.12 -6.26
N SER A 62 -16.44 -0.38 -5.03
CA SER A 62 -17.34 -0.47 -3.86
C SER A 62 -16.58 -0.36 -2.55
N GLU A 63 -17.16 0.38 -1.60
CA GLU A 63 -16.65 0.47 -0.22
C GLU A 63 -16.56 -0.91 0.44
N ALA A 64 -17.46 -1.84 0.10
CA ALA A 64 -17.45 -3.22 0.58
C ALA A 64 -16.18 -3.98 0.14
N LYS A 65 -15.80 -3.89 -1.14
CA LYS A 65 -14.56 -4.50 -1.66
C LYS A 65 -13.33 -3.87 -1.02
N ARG A 66 -13.32 -2.55 -0.90
CA ARG A 66 -12.25 -1.82 -0.21
C ARG A 66 -12.09 -2.31 1.24
N ALA A 67 -13.19 -2.47 1.96
CA ALA A 67 -13.19 -2.95 3.33
C ALA A 67 -12.72 -4.41 3.43
N GLU A 68 -13.09 -5.27 2.48
CA GLU A 68 -12.63 -6.66 2.39
C GLU A 68 -11.11 -6.75 2.23
N ILE A 69 -10.55 -5.98 1.27
CA ILE A 69 -9.10 -5.88 1.07
C ILE A 69 -8.42 -5.40 2.34
N LEU A 70 -8.89 -4.29 2.94
CA LEU A 70 -8.33 -3.78 4.19
C LEU A 70 -8.43 -4.79 5.33
N ALA A 71 -9.52 -5.55 5.43
CA ALA A 71 -9.71 -6.55 6.47
C ALA A 71 -8.70 -7.71 6.33
N ALA A 72 -8.47 -8.19 5.11
CA ALA A 72 -7.48 -9.23 4.83
C ALA A 72 -6.07 -8.80 5.23
N PHE A 73 -5.67 -7.56 4.90
CA PHE A 73 -4.36 -7.04 5.28
C PHE A 73 -4.26 -6.63 6.76
N LYS A 74 -5.37 -6.19 7.38
CA LYS A 74 -5.42 -5.89 8.82
C LYS A 74 -5.20 -7.14 9.69
N ALA A 75 -5.58 -8.32 9.19
CA ALA A 75 -5.29 -9.58 9.89
C ALA A 75 -3.78 -9.89 9.93
N VAL A 76 -3.02 -9.33 8.99
CA VAL A 76 -1.58 -9.58 8.85
C VAL A 76 -0.73 -8.49 9.52
N GLY A 77 -1.24 -7.26 9.60
CA GLY A 77 -0.55 -6.15 10.22
C GLY A 77 -1.32 -4.83 10.17
N ARG A 78 -0.59 -3.72 10.28
CA ARG A 78 -1.18 -2.38 10.17
C ARG A 78 -1.17 -1.95 8.71
N VAL A 79 -2.31 -1.47 8.22
CA VAL A 79 -2.49 -1.04 6.83
C VAL A 79 -2.68 0.47 6.79
N ASP A 80 -1.93 1.13 5.92
CA ASP A 80 -1.99 2.56 5.67
C ASP A 80 -2.20 2.81 4.17
N VAL A 81 -3.27 3.50 3.80
CA VAL A 81 -3.57 3.80 2.40
C VAL A 81 -2.68 4.96 1.97
N GLN A 82 -1.79 4.73 1.00
CA GLN A 82 -0.98 5.79 0.40
C GLN A 82 -1.85 6.56 -0.61
N GLU A 83 -2.64 7.48 -0.08
CA GLU A 83 -3.24 8.51 -0.90
C GLU A 83 -2.12 9.51 -1.27
N PRO A 84 -1.91 9.81 -2.56
CA PRO A 84 -0.94 10.82 -2.97
C PRO A 84 -1.42 12.16 -2.41
N LYS A 85 -0.96 12.50 -1.21
CA LYS A 85 -1.15 13.82 -0.63
C LYS A 85 -0.46 14.79 -1.55
N GLN A 86 -1.25 15.51 -2.33
CA GLN A 86 -0.81 16.59 -3.19
C GLN A 86 0.04 17.50 -2.31
N ARG A 87 1.36 17.51 -2.56
CA ARG A 87 2.30 18.34 -1.81
C ARG A 87 1.89 19.78 -2.09
N ALA A 88 1.13 20.39 -1.18
CA ALA A 88 0.89 21.83 -1.23
C ALA A 88 2.26 22.48 -1.22
N LYS A 89 2.59 23.13 -2.33
CA LYS A 89 3.82 23.88 -2.51
C LYS A 89 3.81 24.95 -1.41
N ARG A 90 4.65 24.81 -0.38
CA ARG A 90 4.95 25.94 0.53
C ARG A 90 5.70 26.98 -0.31
N GLY A 91 4.97 27.88 -0.96
CA GLY A 91 5.40 29.28 -1.03
C GLY A 91 4.97 29.87 0.32
N GLY A 92 5.84 30.40 1.17
CA GLY A 92 7.00 31.21 0.80
C GLY A 92 6.51 32.56 0.27
N ASP A 93 5.57 33.19 0.98
CA ASP A 93 5.26 34.61 0.84
C ASP A 93 5.75 35.28 2.13
N GLU A 94 7.07 35.47 2.18
CA GLU A 94 7.65 36.55 2.95
C GLU A 94 7.76 37.72 1.96
N LEU A 95 7.00 38.80 2.20
CA LEU A 95 7.36 40.22 2.07
C LEU A 95 6.13 41.12 2.25
#